data_AF-A0A933MX52-F1
#
_entry.id   AF-A0A933MX52-F1
#
_cell.length_a   1.000
_cell.length_b   1.000
_cell.length_c   1.000
_cell.angle_alpha   90.00
_cell.angle_beta   90.00
_cell.angle_gamma   90.00
#
_symmetry.space_group_name_H-M   'P 1'
#
loop_
_entity.id
_entity.type
_entity.pdbx_description
1 polymer ?
#
loop_
_entity_poly.entity_id
_entity_poly.type
_entity_poly.pdbx_seq_one_letter_code
_entity_poly.pdbx_strand_id
1 'polypeptide(L)'
;MPVNQALDYHQAGYVAQLASVALGGILLALILVAALHLLSPEFSPMRRAMSDYVHSRYGLLMTAAFAGLGSSLLALAEAFRQIASSALQSSGGLLLATAGTATLLAGIFPIDNTPDGRFNTARGAAHAAAGFALSPLLVGAMLMLSAPWNRIGDNDLLQAIALGSAAVNAGAFAALLIVNGIRVPIGGIGQRVFMALVCIWLLLTSFRLLMLASAGG
;
A
#
# COMPACT_ATOMS: atom_id res chain seq x y z
N MET A 1 -8.10 15.99 -25.65
CA MET A 1 -8.01 17.00 -24.57
C MET A 1 -6.57 17.50 -24.54
N PRO A 2 -6.34 18.82 -24.49
CA PRO A 2 -4.99 19.35 -24.58
C PRO A 2 -4.16 18.90 -23.39
N VAL A 3 -2.91 18.61 -23.71
CA VAL A 3 -1.79 18.27 -22.85
C VAL A 3 -1.36 19.55 -22.14
N ASN A 4 -1.11 19.51 -20.82
CA ASN A 4 -0.65 20.63 -19.98
C ASN A 4 -1.73 21.63 -19.50
N GLN A 5 -2.62 21.19 -18.60
CA GLN A 5 -3.08 22.13 -17.57
C GLN A 5 -2.13 21.98 -16.39
N ALA A 6 -1.24 22.95 -16.20
CA ALA A 6 -0.52 23.07 -14.93
C ALA A 6 -1.55 23.09 -13.80
N LEU A 7 -1.28 22.37 -12.71
CA LEU A 7 -2.12 22.43 -11.51
C LEU A 7 -2.21 23.90 -11.09
N ASP A 8 -3.41 24.37 -10.76
CA ASP A 8 -3.50 25.70 -10.14
C ASP A 8 -2.78 25.68 -8.77
N TYR A 9 -2.38 26.86 -8.28
CA TYR A 9 -1.61 27.00 -7.05
C TYR A 9 -2.28 26.32 -5.83
N HIS A 10 -3.61 26.42 -5.71
CA HIS A 10 -4.35 25.81 -4.60
C HIS A 10 -4.40 24.29 -4.72
N GLN A 11 -4.62 23.79 -5.93
CA GLN A 11 -4.64 22.37 -6.25
C GLN A 11 -3.26 21.74 -6.03
N ALA A 12 -2.18 22.42 -6.45
CA ALA A 12 -0.80 22.02 -6.20
C ALA A 12 -0.50 21.92 -4.69
N GLY A 13 -0.85 22.96 -3.92
CA GLY A 13 -0.68 22.96 -2.46
C GLY A 13 -1.42 21.82 -1.76
N TYR A 14 -2.66 21.54 -2.16
CA TYR A 14 -3.45 20.45 -1.58
C TYR A 14 -2.89 19.06 -1.93
N VAL A 15 -2.47 18.84 -3.19
CA VAL A 15 -1.82 17.59 -3.60
C VAL A 15 -0.50 17.38 -2.84
N ALA A 16 0.29 18.42 -2.63
CA ALA A 16 1.51 18.34 -1.83
C ALA A 16 1.25 17.94 -0.37
N GLN A 17 0.21 18.50 0.25
CA GLN A 17 -0.20 18.13 1.60
C GLN A 17 -0.60 16.66 1.70
N LEU A 18 -1.43 16.18 0.77
CA LEU A 18 -1.85 14.78 0.72
C LEU A 18 -0.67 13.83 0.51
N ALA A 19 0.24 14.16 -0.40
CA ALA A 19 1.45 13.38 -0.63
C ALA A 19 2.39 13.36 0.60
N SER A 20 2.44 14.46 1.35
CA SER A 20 3.20 14.55 2.62
C SER A 20 2.58 13.68 3.71
N VAL A 21 1.25 13.70 3.85
CA VAL A 21 0.51 12.81 4.76
C VAL A 21 0.77 11.35 4.39
N ALA A 22 0.71 11.02 3.10
CA ALA A 22 1.00 9.68 2.62
C ALA A 22 2.42 9.24 2.98
N LEU A 23 3.42 10.07 2.71
CA LEU A 23 4.82 9.80 3.03
C LEU A 23 5.01 9.54 4.54
N GLY A 24 4.45 10.41 5.39
CA GLY A 24 4.52 10.26 6.84
C GLY A 24 3.89 8.96 7.34
N GLY A 25 2.70 8.60 6.85
CA GLY A 25 2.03 7.37 7.24
C GLY A 25 2.74 6.10 6.78
N ILE A 26 3.36 6.10 5.58
CA ILE A 26 4.16 4.97 5.07
C ILE A 26 5.41 4.78 5.93
N LEU A 27 6.14 5.87 6.21
CA LEU A 27 7.34 5.81 7.05
C LEU A 27 7.02 5.37 8.47
N LEU A 28 5.92 5.87 9.05
CA LEU A 28 5.42 5.42 10.35
C LEU A 28 5.17 3.90 10.33
N ALA A 29 4.42 3.40 9.34
CA ALA A 29 4.13 1.97 9.24
C ALA A 29 5.41 1.13 9.12
N LEU A 30 6.37 1.54 8.29
CA LEU A 30 7.66 0.87 8.14
C LEU A 30 8.45 0.84 9.46
N ILE A 31 8.53 1.96 10.17
CA ILE A 31 9.23 2.07 11.46
C ILE A 31 8.58 1.17 12.50
N LEU A 32 7.25 1.20 12.60
CA LEU A 32 6.51 0.40 13.58
C LEU A 32 6.64 -1.10 13.31
N VAL A 33 6.56 -1.52 12.04
CA VAL A 33 6.77 -2.90 11.64
C VAL A 33 8.21 -3.33 11.94
N ALA A 34 9.21 -2.52 11.57
CA ALA A 34 10.61 -2.81 11.90
C ALA A 34 10.85 -2.92 13.41
N ALA A 35 10.22 -2.06 14.22
CA ALA A 35 10.27 -2.16 15.67
C ALA A 35 9.65 -3.47 16.17
N LEU A 36 8.53 -3.91 15.60
CA LEU A 36 7.88 -5.19 15.94
C LEU A 36 8.76 -6.40 15.62
N HIS A 37 9.58 -6.36 14.55
CA HIS A 37 10.55 -7.43 14.28
C HIS A 37 11.58 -7.59 15.40
N LEU A 38 11.92 -6.50 16.10
CA LEU A 38 12.88 -6.50 17.21
C LEU A 38 12.21 -6.77 18.56
N LEU A 39 11.03 -6.19 18.77
CA LEU A 39 10.31 -6.24 20.04
C LEU A 39 9.51 -7.53 20.24
N SER A 40 9.10 -8.18 19.15
CA SER A 40 8.25 -9.39 19.17
C SER A 40 8.91 -10.55 18.41
N PRO A 41 10.14 -10.99 18.79
CA PRO A 41 10.91 -12.01 18.08
C PRO A 41 10.24 -13.40 18.10
N GLU A 42 9.27 -13.63 18.99
CA GLU A 42 8.46 -14.85 19.03
C GLU A 42 7.63 -15.07 17.74
N PHE A 43 7.38 -14.00 16.97
CA PHE A 43 6.74 -14.08 15.66
C PHE A 43 7.79 -14.19 14.55
N SER A 44 8.12 -15.43 14.17
CA SER A 44 9.09 -15.70 13.10
C SER A 44 8.73 -14.97 11.79
N PRO A 45 9.59 -14.05 11.29
CA PRO A 45 9.33 -13.30 10.06
C PRO A 45 9.27 -14.18 8.81
N MET A 46 9.86 -15.36 8.86
CA MET A 46 9.88 -16.33 7.76
C MET A 46 8.52 -17.00 7.57
N ARG A 47 7.86 -17.34 8.68
CA ARG A 47 6.70 -18.24 8.69
C ARG A 47 5.38 -17.51 8.95
N ARG A 48 5.40 -16.53 9.86
CA ARG A 48 4.20 -15.88 10.38
C ARG A 48 3.79 -14.69 9.53
N ALA A 49 2.48 -14.47 9.42
CA ALA A 49 1.95 -13.30 8.73
C ALA A 49 2.36 -12.03 9.49
N MET A 50 2.54 -10.91 8.78
CA MET A 50 2.85 -9.62 9.42
C MET A 50 1.71 -9.17 10.35
N SER A 51 0.46 -9.47 10.01
CA SER A 51 -0.70 -9.16 10.86
C SER A 51 -0.67 -9.90 12.20
N ASP A 52 0.06 -11.01 12.33
CA ASP A 52 0.14 -11.79 13.56
C ASP A 52 0.76 -10.97 14.72
N TYR A 53 1.54 -9.93 14.42
CA TYR A 53 2.11 -9.03 15.44
C TYR A 53 1.04 -8.36 16.32
N VAL A 54 -0.22 -8.29 15.89
CA VAL A 54 -1.34 -7.80 16.69
C VAL A 54 -1.54 -8.60 17.99
N HIS A 55 -1.09 -9.85 18.02
CA HIS A 55 -1.16 -10.73 19.19
C HIS A 55 0.03 -10.57 20.15
N SER A 56 1.05 -9.80 19.77
CA SER A 56 2.19 -9.55 20.65
C SER A 56 1.81 -8.58 21.77
N ARG A 57 2.67 -8.48 22.80
CA ARG A 57 2.55 -7.44 23.84
C ARG A 57 2.50 -6.02 23.25
N TYR A 58 3.07 -5.84 22.07
CA TYR A 58 3.15 -4.57 21.34
C TYR A 58 2.14 -4.50 20.20
N GLY A 59 1.05 -5.28 20.23
CA GLY A 59 0.06 -5.37 19.15
C GLY A 59 -0.53 -4.02 18.70
N LEU A 60 -0.61 -3.03 19.60
CA LEU A 60 -1.01 -1.67 19.25
C LEU A 60 -0.10 -1.01 18.22
N LEU A 61 1.19 -1.36 18.17
CA LEU A 61 2.10 -0.87 17.13
C LEU A 61 1.68 -1.40 15.75
N MET A 62 1.16 -2.63 15.67
CA MET A 62 0.67 -3.19 14.41
C MET A 62 -0.64 -2.50 13.98
N THR A 63 -1.54 -2.23 14.92
CA THR A 63 -2.75 -1.44 14.66
C THR A 63 -2.41 -0.02 14.18
N ALA A 64 -1.42 0.63 14.80
CA ALA A 64 -0.94 1.94 14.36
C ALA A 64 -0.27 1.89 12.98
N ALA A 65 0.44 0.80 12.65
CA ALA A 65 0.98 0.59 11.31
C ALA A 65 -0.14 0.45 10.25
N PHE A 66 -1.22 -0.29 10.56
CA PHE A 66 -2.40 -0.35 9.71
C PHE A 66 -3.06 1.03 9.54
N ALA A 67 -3.19 1.80 10.62
CA ALA A 67 -3.74 3.15 10.57
C ALA A 67 -2.90 4.09 9.68
N GLY A 68 -1.57 4.04 9.84
CA GLY A 68 -0.63 4.83 9.03
C GLY A 68 -0.73 4.47 7.55
N LEU A 69 -0.60 3.19 7.21
CA LEU A 69 -0.67 2.72 5.82
C LEU A 69 -2.04 2.98 5.19
N GLY A 70 -3.13 2.68 5.89
CA GLY A 70 -4.49 2.91 5.41
C GLY A 70 -4.76 4.38 5.13
N SER A 71 -4.33 5.27 6.02
CA SER A 71 -4.44 6.73 5.84
C SER A 71 -3.61 7.20 4.64
N SER A 72 -2.41 6.66 4.44
CA SER A 72 -1.58 6.99 3.27
C SER A 72 -2.24 6.59 1.95
N LEU A 73 -2.86 5.42 1.89
CA LEU A 73 -3.58 4.96 0.70
C LEU A 73 -4.77 5.87 0.37
N LEU A 74 -5.53 6.29 1.39
CA LEU A 74 -6.63 7.24 1.22
C LEU A 74 -6.14 8.62 0.78
N ALA A 75 -5.06 9.12 1.36
CA ALA A 75 -4.46 10.39 0.97
C ALA A 75 -3.97 10.38 -0.48
N LEU A 76 -3.33 9.29 -0.92
CA LEU A 76 -2.92 9.12 -2.31
C LEU A 76 -4.14 9.00 -3.24
N ALA A 77 -5.16 8.23 -2.87
CA ALA A 77 -6.38 8.12 -3.66
C ALA A 77 -7.03 9.50 -3.91
N GLU A 78 -7.11 10.33 -2.87
CA GLU A 78 -7.60 11.70 -2.96
C GLU A 78 -6.68 12.58 -3.83
N ALA A 79 -5.36 12.48 -3.68
CA ALA A 79 -4.42 13.21 -4.53
C ALA A 79 -4.60 12.85 -6.01
N PHE A 80 -4.77 11.57 -6.32
CA PHE A 80 -5.08 11.10 -7.66
C PHE A 80 -6.44 11.56 -8.16
N ARG A 81 -7.46 11.63 -7.31
CA ARG A 81 -8.78 12.18 -7.68
C ARG A 81 -8.66 13.62 -8.19
N GLN A 82 -7.75 14.40 -7.61
CA GLN A 82 -7.53 15.79 -8.01
C GLN A 82 -6.79 15.93 -9.34
N ILE A 83 -5.97 14.96 -9.75
CA ILE A 83 -5.11 15.07 -10.94
C ILE A 83 -5.46 14.06 -12.05
N ALA A 84 -6.42 13.18 -11.83
CA ALA A 84 -6.80 12.15 -12.78
C ALA A 84 -7.35 12.78 -14.07
N SER A 85 -6.71 12.45 -15.19
CA SER A 85 -7.07 12.91 -16.54
C SER A 85 -7.81 11.86 -17.36
N SER A 86 -8.00 10.65 -16.81
CA SER A 86 -8.58 9.51 -17.52
C SER A 86 -9.38 8.61 -16.59
N ALA A 87 -10.36 7.88 -17.15
CA ALA A 87 -11.14 6.89 -16.41
C ALA A 87 -10.26 5.78 -15.82
N LEU A 88 -9.12 5.46 -16.45
CA LEU A 88 -8.14 4.49 -15.95
C LEU A 88 -7.51 5.00 -14.65
N GLN A 89 -7.08 6.27 -14.61
CA GLN A 89 -6.53 6.89 -13.40
C GLN A 89 -7.58 7.01 -12.29
N SER A 90 -8.80 7.43 -12.64
CA SER A 90 -9.90 7.52 -11.66
C SER A 90 -10.22 6.16 -11.04
N SER A 91 -10.23 5.10 -11.86
CA SER A 91 -10.43 3.73 -11.38
C SER A 91 -9.26 3.27 -10.50
N GLY A 92 -8.01 3.57 -10.88
CA GLY A 92 -6.83 3.30 -10.05
C GLY A 92 -6.89 4.00 -8.68
N GLY A 93 -7.35 5.26 -8.64
CA GLY A 93 -7.59 5.99 -7.40
C GLY A 93 -8.68 5.35 -6.54
N LEU A 94 -9.77 4.87 -7.14
CA LEU A 94 -10.83 4.15 -6.43
C LEU A 94 -10.32 2.82 -5.84
N LEU A 95 -9.46 2.10 -6.55
CA LEU A 95 -8.81 0.90 -6.04
C LEU A 95 -7.91 1.22 -4.84
N LEU A 96 -7.14 2.32 -4.87
CA LEU A 96 -6.39 2.80 -3.70
C LEU A 96 -7.30 3.16 -2.53
N ALA A 97 -8.41 3.85 -2.77
CA ALA A 97 -9.36 4.21 -1.71
C ALA A 97 -9.95 2.96 -1.04
N THR A 98 -10.31 1.96 -1.86
CA THR A 98 -10.83 0.68 -1.38
C THR A 98 -9.77 -0.09 -0.60
N ALA A 99 -8.53 -0.13 -1.09
CA ALA A 99 -7.38 -0.72 -0.40
C ALA A 99 -7.08 -0.04 0.94
N GLY A 100 -7.10 1.30 0.99
CA GLY A 100 -6.93 2.07 2.22
C GLY A 100 -8.00 1.75 3.26
N THR A 101 -9.27 1.72 2.82
CA THR A 101 -10.40 1.34 3.68
C THR A 101 -10.24 -0.08 4.20
N ALA A 102 -9.92 -1.05 3.34
CA ALA A 102 -9.68 -2.44 3.75
C ALA A 102 -8.52 -2.55 4.77
N THR A 103 -7.45 -1.77 4.58
CA THR A 103 -6.30 -1.72 5.51
C THR A 103 -6.72 -1.19 6.89
N LEU A 104 -7.53 -0.14 6.94
CA LEU A 104 -8.05 0.39 8.21
C LEU A 104 -8.97 -0.62 8.90
N LEU A 105 -9.87 -1.28 8.15
CA LEU A 105 -10.73 -2.31 8.69
C LEU A 105 -9.94 -3.50 9.25
N ALA A 106 -8.85 -3.91 8.58
CA ALA A 106 -7.93 -4.92 9.10
C ALA A 106 -7.25 -4.49 10.41
N GLY A 107 -6.98 -3.19 10.60
CA GLY A 107 -6.48 -2.67 11.87
C GLY A 107 -7.53 -2.65 13.00
N ILE A 108 -8.80 -2.40 12.65
CA ILE A 108 -9.93 -2.33 13.60
C ILE A 108 -10.38 -3.73 14.04
N PHE A 109 -10.37 -4.69 13.12
CA PHE A 109 -10.75 -6.08 13.38
C PHE A 109 -9.49 -6.93 13.51
N PRO A 110 -9.08 -7.32 14.73
CA PRO A 110 -7.92 -8.18 14.92
C PRO A 110 -8.15 -9.52 14.23
N ILE A 111 -7.10 -10.05 13.60
CA ILE A 111 -7.11 -11.42 13.11
C ILE A 111 -7.18 -12.38 14.30
N ASP A 112 -7.91 -13.49 14.18
CA ASP A 112 -8.04 -14.51 15.22
C ASP A 112 -7.86 -15.91 14.63
N ASN A 113 -6.73 -16.07 13.94
CA ASN A 113 -6.31 -17.33 13.38
C ASN A 113 -5.83 -18.29 14.47
N THR A 114 -6.35 -19.52 14.45
CA THR A 114 -5.76 -20.65 15.17
C THR A 114 -4.43 -21.06 14.55
N PRO A 115 -3.58 -21.84 15.26
CA PRO A 115 -2.34 -22.39 14.70
C PRO A 115 -2.52 -23.21 13.41
N ASP A 116 -3.70 -23.80 13.18
CA ASP A 116 -4.09 -24.51 11.95
C ASP A 116 -4.71 -23.60 10.87
N GLY A 117 -4.72 -22.28 11.07
CA GLY A 117 -5.12 -21.29 10.08
C GLY A 117 -6.63 -21.11 9.92
N ARG A 118 -7.44 -21.56 10.89
CA ARG A 118 -8.89 -21.37 10.90
C ARG A 118 -9.26 -20.09 11.65
N PHE A 119 -10.32 -19.42 11.22
CA PHE A 119 -10.85 -18.23 11.88
C PHE A 119 -11.89 -18.64 12.90
N ASN A 120 -11.77 -18.15 14.13
CA ASN A 120 -12.69 -18.51 15.22
C ASN A 120 -13.87 -17.54 15.34
N THR A 121 -13.77 -16.33 14.78
CA THR A 121 -14.83 -15.32 14.85
C THR A 121 -15.05 -14.61 13.52
N ALA A 122 -16.23 -13.97 13.39
CA ALA A 122 -16.54 -13.10 12.27
C ALA A 122 -15.55 -11.93 12.11
N ARG A 123 -14.88 -11.52 13.19
CA ARG A 123 -13.90 -10.42 13.16
C ARG A 123 -12.62 -10.83 12.43
N GLY A 124 -12.05 -12.00 12.73
CA GLY A 124 -10.87 -12.45 11.99
C GLY A 124 -11.20 -12.93 10.57
N ALA A 125 -12.42 -13.41 10.31
CA ALA A 125 -12.89 -13.61 8.95
C ALA A 125 -12.93 -12.28 8.15
N ALA A 126 -13.43 -11.20 8.76
CA ALA A 126 -13.41 -9.86 8.15
C ALA A 126 -11.98 -9.35 7.91
N HIS A 127 -11.06 -9.55 8.86
CA HIS A 127 -9.65 -9.23 8.69
C HIS A 127 -9.03 -10.00 7.51
N ALA A 128 -9.27 -11.31 7.44
CA ALA A 128 -8.73 -12.15 6.38
C ALA A 128 -9.27 -11.76 5.00
N ALA A 129 -10.57 -11.50 4.91
CA ALA A 129 -11.19 -11.00 3.68
C ALA A 129 -10.62 -9.65 3.26
N ALA A 130 -10.43 -8.72 4.21
CA ALA A 130 -9.81 -7.42 3.95
C ALA A 130 -8.36 -7.58 3.44
N GLY A 131 -7.56 -8.44 4.08
CA GLY A 131 -6.18 -8.71 3.65
C GLY A 131 -6.09 -9.38 2.28
N PHE A 132 -7.00 -10.32 1.99
CA PHE A 132 -7.06 -10.99 0.68
C PHE A 132 -7.49 -10.03 -0.43
N ALA A 133 -8.47 -9.16 -0.17
CA ALA A 133 -8.91 -8.14 -1.12
C ALA A 133 -7.84 -7.05 -1.33
N LEU A 134 -7.12 -6.66 -0.28
CA LEU A 134 -6.10 -5.60 -0.32
C LEU A 134 -5.05 -5.84 -1.41
N SER A 135 -4.55 -7.07 -1.52
CA SER A 135 -3.42 -7.39 -2.39
C SER A 135 -3.70 -7.17 -3.89
N PRO A 136 -4.76 -7.75 -4.50
CA PRO A 136 -5.11 -7.47 -5.89
C PRO A 136 -5.57 -6.03 -6.13
N LEU A 137 -6.22 -5.38 -5.15
CA LEU A 137 -6.60 -3.97 -5.26
C LEU A 137 -5.37 -3.06 -5.40
N LEU A 138 -4.34 -3.28 -4.56
CA LEU A 138 -3.08 -2.55 -4.64
C LEU A 138 -2.37 -2.80 -5.97
N VAL A 139 -2.22 -4.06 -6.39
CA VAL A 139 -1.56 -4.38 -7.67
C VAL A 139 -2.30 -3.74 -8.84
N GLY A 140 -3.64 -3.81 -8.86
CA GLY A 140 -4.46 -3.16 -9.89
C GLY A 140 -4.27 -1.65 -9.90
N ALA A 141 -4.33 -1.00 -8.72
CA ALA A 141 -4.08 0.43 -8.60
C ALA A 141 -2.69 0.82 -9.12
N MET A 142 -1.65 0.07 -8.73
CA MET A 142 -0.27 0.32 -9.15
C MET A 142 -0.12 0.29 -10.66
N LEU A 143 -0.69 -0.71 -11.33
CA LEU A 143 -0.66 -0.83 -12.79
C LEU A 143 -1.42 0.33 -13.47
N MET A 144 -2.63 0.62 -13.00
CA MET A 144 -3.50 1.64 -13.59
C MET A 144 -2.99 3.06 -13.40
N LEU A 145 -2.31 3.33 -12.29
CA LEU A 145 -1.77 4.64 -11.97
C LEU A 145 -0.37 4.86 -12.56
N SER A 146 0.39 3.79 -12.82
CA SER A 146 1.74 3.89 -13.43
C SER A 146 1.71 3.98 -14.97
N ALA A 147 0.68 3.45 -15.63
CA ALA A 147 0.60 3.38 -17.10
C ALA A 147 0.30 4.69 -17.86
N PRO A 148 -0.61 5.58 -17.41
CA PRO A 148 -1.08 6.71 -18.21
C PRO A 148 -0.30 8.02 -17.99
N TRP A 149 0.79 8.03 -17.22
CA TRP A 149 1.50 9.28 -16.86
C TRP A 149 2.43 9.87 -17.93
N ASN A 150 2.31 9.40 -19.18
CA ASN A 150 2.92 10.06 -20.32
C ASN A 150 2.36 11.50 -20.37
N ARG A 151 3.21 12.51 -20.15
CA ARG A 151 2.98 13.97 -20.33
C ARG A 151 3.09 14.86 -19.09
N ILE A 152 3.99 14.56 -18.15
CA ILE A 152 4.57 15.63 -17.31
C ILE A 152 6.09 15.41 -17.22
N GLY A 153 6.83 16.07 -18.12
CA GLY A 153 8.28 16.33 -18.11
C GLY A 153 9.23 15.16 -17.82
N ASP A 154 9.94 14.70 -18.87
CA ASP A 154 11.30 14.11 -18.95
C ASP A 154 11.87 13.13 -17.89
N ASN A 155 11.15 12.71 -16.86
CA ASN A 155 11.65 11.71 -15.91
C ASN A 155 11.16 10.30 -16.25
N ASP A 156 11.55 9.85 -17.46
CA ASP A 156 11.33 8.49 -17.97
C ASP A 156 11.78 7.41 -16.98
N LEU A 157 12.85 7.68 -16.22
CA LEU A 157 13.38 6.77 -15.22
C LEU A 157 12.39 6.54 -14.06
N LEU A 158 11.77 7.57 -13.49
CA LEU A 158 10.82 7.40 -12.38
C LEU A 158 9.53 6.70 -12.83
N GLN A 159 9.11 6.93 -14.09
CA GLN A 159 7.99 6.20 -14.67
C GLN A 159 8.33 4.73 -14.91
N ALA A 160 9.51 4.45 -15.48
CA ALA A 160 10.01 3.10 -15.68
C ALA A 160 10.15 2.37 -14.34
N ILE A 161 10.61 3.04 -13.28
CA ILE A 161 10.69 2.46 -11.93
C ILE A 161 9.29 2.21 -11.37
N ALA A 162 8.32 3.12 -11.53
CA ALA A 162 6.95 2.92 -11.06
C ALA A 162 6.25 1.74 -11.78
N LEU A 163 6.39 1.65 -13.10
CA LEU A 163 5.87 0.53 -13.89
C LEU A 163 6.60 -0.78 -13.57
N GLY A 164 7.93 -0.73 -13.50
CA GLY A 164 8.76 -1.88 -13.13
C GLY A 164 8.42 -2.41 -11.75
N SER A 165 8.27 -1.53 -10.76
CA SER A 165 7.84 -1.92 -9.41
C SER A 165 6.39 -2.44 -9.38
N ALA A 166 5.46 -1.88 -10.17
CA ALA A 166 4.11 -2.43 -10.30
C ALA A 166 4.12 -3.86 -10.88
N ALA A 167 4.90 -4.10 -11.94
CA ALA A 167 5.04 -5.42 -12.56
C ALA A 167 5.72 -6.42 -11.62
N VAL A 168 6.79 -6.01 -10.92
CA VAL A 168 7.48 -6.83 -9.92
C VAL A 168 6.54 -7.17 -8.76
N ASN A 169 5.69 -6.25 -8.32
CA ASN A 169 4.68 -6.53 -7.29
C ASN A 169 3.61 -7.52 -7.77
N ALA A 170 3.17 -7.43 -9.03
CA ALA A 170 2.25 -8.42 -9.61
C ALA A 170 2.88 -9.82 -9.62
N GLY A 171 4.15 -9.92 -10.01
CA GLY A 171 4.91 -11.18 -9.95
C GLY A 171 5.09 -11.70 -8.51
N ALA A 172 5.43 -10.81 -7.57
CA ALA A 172 5.56 -11.15 -6.15
C ALA A 172 4.23 -11.63 -5.54
N PHE A 173 3.10 -11.02 -5.92
CA PHE A 173 1.78 -11.46 -5.49
C PHE A 173 1.43 -12.84 -6.07
N ALA A 174 1.70 -13.08 -7.36
CA ALA A 174 1.51 -14.39 -7.97
C ALA A 174 2.37 -15.47 -7.29
N ALA A 175 3.64 -15.16 -7.00
CA ALA A 175 4.53 -16.05 -6.27
C ALA A 175 4.02 -16.33 -4.85
N LEU A 176 3.48 -15.32 -4.15
CA LEU A 176 2.87 -15.47 -2.84
C LEU A 176 1.65 -16.40 -2.88
N LEU A 177 0.79 -16.29 -3.89
CA LEU A 177 -0.36 -17.19 -4.08
C LEU A 177 0.09 -18.63 -4.29
N ILE A 178 1.12 -18.85 -5.12
CA ILE A 178 1.68 -20.18 -5.36
C ILE A 178 2.24 -20.76 -4.05
N VAL A 179 3.14 -20.04 -3.37
CA VAL A 179 3.79 -20.49 -2.12
C VAL A 179 2.78 -20.87 -1.05
N ASN A 180 1.74 -20.07 -0.87
CA ASN A 180 0.68 -20.38 0.09
C ASN A 180 -0.19 -21.56 -0.37
N GLY A 181 -0.49 -21.65 -1.67
CA GLY A 181 -1.24 -22.76 -2.26
C GLY A 181 -0.55 -24.12 -2.08
N ILE A 182 0.78 -24.16 -2.20
CA ILE A 182 1.59 -25.36 -1.96
C ILE A 182 2.04 -25.54 -0.50
N ARG A 183 1.53 -24.71 0.42
CA ARG A 183 1.75 -24.78 1.88
C ARG A 183 3.22 -24.81 2.31
N VAL A 184 4.09 -24.10 1.59
CA VAL A 184 5.50 -23.99 1.98
C VAL A 184 5.62 -22.99 3.14
N PRO A 185 6.40 -23.29 4.20
CA PRO A 185 6.47 -22.47 5.41
C PRO A 185 7.35 -21.21 5.25
N ILE A 186 7.25 -20.53 4.11
CA ILE A 186 7.95 -19.28 3.78
C ILE A 186 6.97 -18.15 3.38
N GLY A 187 5.66 -18.36 3.57
CA GLY A 187 4.65 -17.36 3.24
C GLY A 187 4.86 -16.02 3.97
N GLY A 188 5.42 -16.04 5.18
CA GLY A 188 5.71 -14.84 5.97
C GLY A 188 6.78 -13.94 5.36
N ILE A 189 7.86 -14.52 4.81
CA ILE A 189 8.88 -13.71 4.11
C ILE A 189 8.36 -13.22 2.77
N GLY A 190 7.60 -14.06 2.05
CA GLY A 190 6.97 -13.67 0.78
C GLY A 190 6.05 -12.46 0.95
N GLN A 191 5.23 -12.45 2.01
CA GLN A 191 4.38 -11.31 2.34
C GLN A 191 5.19 -10.05 2.66
N ARG A 192 6.32 -10.16 3.38
CA ARG A 192 7.19 -9.02 3.71
C ARG A 192 7.88 -8.45 2.48
N VAL A 193 8.39 -9.30 1.58
CA VAL A 193 8.97 -8.86 0.31
C VAL A 193 7.92 -8.14 -0.53
N PHE A 194 6.73 -8.73 -0.68
CA PHE A 194 5.61 -8.09 -1.37
C PHE A 194 5.27 -6.72 -0.75
N MET A 195 5.10 -6.65 0.57
CA MET A 195 4.75 -5.38 1.23
C MET A 195 5.86 -4.33 1.14
N ALA A 196 7.13 -4.73 1.19
CA ALA A 196 8.25 -3.82 0.99
C ALA A 196 8.25 -3.22 -0.42
N LEU A 197 7.99 -4.04 -1.44
CA LEU A 197 7.86 -3.59 -2.82
C LEU A 197 6.65 -2.66 -3.03
N VAL A 198 5.53 -2.91 -2.36
CA VAL A 198 4.37 -1.99 -2.32
C VAL A 198 4.80 -0.66 -1.70
N CYS A 199 5.46 -0.68 -0.55
CA CYS A 199 5.90 0.54 0.14
C CYS A 199 6.87 1.36 -0.71
N ILE A 200 7.80 0.72 -1.42
CA ILE A 200 8.69 1.40 -2.37
C ILE A 200 7.88 2.14 -3.44
N TRP A 201 6.88 1.50 -4.04
CA TRP A 201 6.03 2.15 -5.04
C TRP A 201 5.24 3.32 -4.44
N LEU A 202 4.69 3.16 -3.23
CA LEU A 202 3.94 4.23 -2.55
C LEU A 202 4.83 5.43 -2.22
N LEU A 203 6.07 5.20 -1.77
CA LEU A 203 7.06 6.25 -1.52
C LEU A 203 7.40 6.99 -2.81
N LEU A 204 7.76 6.27 -3.87
CA LEU A 204 8.08 6.86 -5.18
C LEU A 204 6.92 7.68 -5.74
N THR A 205 5.70 7.17 -5.62
CA THR A 205 4.48 7.87 -6.03
C THR A 205 4.27 9.15 -5.23
N SER A 206 4.44 9.09 -3.90
CA SER A 206 4.34 10.26 -3.02
C SER A 206 5.39 11.32 -3.38
N PHE A 207 6.65 10.92 -3.55
CA PHE A 207 7.73 11.83 -3.98
C PHE A 207 7.45 12.46 -5.35
N ARG A 208 6.93 11.68 -6.29
CA ARG A 208 6.56 12.20 -7.61
C ARG A 208 5.45 13.24 -7.53
N LEU A 209 4.41 12.99 -6.73
CA LEU A 209 3.34 13.97 -6.51
C LEU A 209 3.84 15.26 -5.86
N LEU A 210 4.79 15.17 -4.92
CA LEU A 210 5.46 16.35 -4.33
C LEU A 210 6.23 17.15 -5.39
N MET A 211 6.99 16.48 -6.26
CA MET A 211 7.71 17.15 -7.34
C MET A 211 6.76 17.83 -8.33
N LEU A 212 5.67 17.16 -8.70
CA LEU A 212 4.64 17.73 -9.58
C LEU A 212 3.99 18.98 -8.98
N ALA A 213 3.65 18.93 -7.69
CA ALA A 213 3.10 20.07 -6.98
C ALA A 213 4.10 21.24 -6.90
N SER A 214 5.39 20.96 -6.69
CA SER A 214 6.43 21.99 -6.66
C SER A 214 6.72 22.65 -8.00
N ALA A 215 6.44 21.95 -9.11
CA ALA A 215 6.64 22.48 -10.46
C ALA A 215 5.43 23.31 -10.98
N GLY A 216 4.27 23.22 -10.32
CA GLY A 216 3.05 23.94 -10.67
C GLY A 216 2.75 25.17 -9.80
N GLY A 217 3.50 25.37 -8.71
CA GLY A 217 3.43 26.57 -7.85
C GLY A 217 4.50 27.57 -8.19
#